data_AF-A0A8J7GZP8-F1
#
_entry.id   AF-A0A8J7GZP8-F1
#
_cell.length_a   1.000
_cell.length_b   1.000
_cell.length_c   1.000
_cell.angle_alpha   90.00
_cell.angle_beta   90.00
_cell.angle_gamma   90.00
#
_symmetry.space_group_name_H-M   'P 1'
#
loop_
_entity.id
_entity.type
_entity.pdbx_description
1 polymer ?
#
loop_
_entity_poly.entity_id
_entity_poly.type
_entity_poly.pdbx_seq_one_letter_code
_entity_poly.pdbx_strand_id
1 'polypeptide(L)' 'MLPVEGGEASVLLERDLSPGWQLHLTEQFQTAACLRVSSTVATPQHYQACLYRWFCFTDTNRLIVPEGN' A
#
# COMPACT_ATOMS: atom_id res chain seq x y z
N MET A 1 9.04 -18.41 17.89
CA MET A 1 8.93 -17.43 16.79
C MET A 1 7.72 -16.57 17.08
N LEU A 2 7.95 -15.30 17.36
CA LEU A 2 6.88 -14.32 17.61
C LEU A 2 6.16 -14.02 16.28
N PRO A 3 4.85 -13.77 16.28
CA PRO A 3 4.15 -13.37 15.06
C PRO A 3 4.70 -12.00 14.63
N VAL A 4 5.00 -11.86 13.34
CA VAL A 4 5.28 -10.56 12.74
C VAL A 4 3.98 -9.75 12.83
N GLU A 5 3.94 -8.77 13.73
CA GLU A 5 2.86 -7.78 13.77
C GLU A 5 2.89 -7.05 12.42
N GLY A 6 1.95 -7.41 11.54
CA GLY A 6 1.79 -6.82 10.23
C GLY A 6 1.41 -5.35 10.39
N GLY A 7 2.41 -4.48 10.36
CA GLY A 7 2.21 -3.04 10.33
C GLY A 7 1.42 -2.67 9.08
N GLU A 8 0.19 -2.18 9.28
CA GLU A 8 -0.63 -1.60 8.23
C GLU A 8 -0.30 -0.11 8.15
N ALA A 9 0.39 0.30 7.08
CA ALA A 9 0.61 1.70 6.77
C ALA A 9 -0.43 2.12 5.73
N SER A 10 -1.36 3.00 6.13
CA SER A 10 -2.37 3.55 5.24
C SER A 10 -2.06 5.02 4.93
N VAL A 11 -2.01 5.36 3.65
CA VAL A 11 -1.72 6.70 3.15
C VAL A 11 -2.87 7.13 2.24
N LEU A 12 -3.49 8.25 2.58
CA LEU A 12 -4.36 8.97 1.64
C LEU A 12 -3.46 9.71 0.67
N LEU A 13 -3.51 9.32 -0.60
CA LEU A 13 -2.73 9.95 -1.64
C LEU A 13 -3.56 11.06 -2.27
N GLU A 14 -3.18 12.31 -2.01
CA GLU A 14 -3.65 13.46 -2.79
C GLU A 14 -2.89 13.50 -4.12
N ARG A 15 -3.29 12.62 -5.05
CA ARG A 15 -2.98 12.79 -6.47
C ARG A 15 -4.00 13.76 -7.06
N ASP A 16 -3.72 14.30 -8.26
CA ASP A 16 -4.68 15.09 -9.05
C ASP A 16 -5.89 14.23 -9.46
N LEU A 17 -6.75 13.95 -8.49
CA LEU A 17 -8.01 13.27 -8.65
C LEU A 17 -9.08 14.31 -8.90
N SER A 18 -10.08 13.94 -9.69
CA SER A 18 -11.26 14.80 -9.85
C SER A 18 -11.94 15.03 -8.49
N PRO A 19 -12.55 16.20 -8.25
CA PRO A 19 -13.19 16.50 -6.97
C PRO A 19 -14.15 15.40 -6.49
N GLY A 20 -14.07 15.07 -5.20
CA GLY A 20 -14.90 14.04 -4.57
C GLY A 20 -14.44 12.60 -4.81
N TRP A 21 -13.40 12.38 -5.62
CA TRP A 21 -12.72 11.10 -5.68
C TRP A 21 -11.77 10.95 -4.50
N GLN A 22 -11.65 9.74 -3.99
CA GLN A 22 -10.74 9.40 -2.90
C GLN A 22 -9.85 8.24 -3.34
N LEU A 23 -8.55 8.35 -3.07
CA LEU A 23 -7.59 7.28 -3.28
C LEU A 23 -6.95 6.92 -1.93
N HIS A 24 -7.14 5.68 -1.54
CA HIS A 24 -6.53 5.10 -0.35
C HIS A 24 -5.50 4.06 -0.78
N LEU A 25 -4.26 4.22 -0.31
CA LEU A 25 -3.22 3.23 -0.47
C LEU A 25 -2.92 2.61 0.89
N THR A 26 -2.91 1.28 0.95
CA THR A 26 -2.55 0.55 2.16
C THR A 26 -1.44 -0.43 1.85
N GLU A 27 -0.39 -0.39 2.65
CA GLU A 27 0.74 -1.30 2.59
C GLU A 27 0.74 -2.17 3.84
N GLN A 28 0.74 -3.49 3.66
CA GLN A 28 0.72 -4.46 4.75
C GLN A 28 1.83 -5.48 4.54
N PHE A 29 2.80 -5.52 5.45
CA PHE A 29 3.75 -6.62 5.50
C PHE A 29 3.03 -7.89 5.93
N GLN A 30 2.98 -8.87 5.05
CA GLN A 30 2.35 -10.17 5.29
C GLN A 30 3.37 -11.17 5.85
N THR A 31 4.64 -10.98 5.49
CA THR A 31 5.80 -11.61 6.11
C THR A 31 6.98 -10.63 6.08
N ALA A 32 8.12 -11.01 6.66
CA ALA A 32 9.35 -10.21 6.57
C ALA A 32 9.86 -10.01 5.12
N ALA A 33 9.40 -10.82 4.17
CA ALA A 33 9.85 -10.79 2.77
C ALA A 33 8.75 -10.38 1.79
N CYS A 34 7.48 -10.28 2.20
CA CYS A 34 6.38 -9.96 1.29
C CYS A 34 5.50 -8.84 1.83
N LEU A 35 5.28 -7.86 0.97
CA LEU A 35 4.41 -6.71 1.14
C LEU A 35 3.19 -6.85 0.24
N ARG A 36 1.99 -6.72 0.80
CA ARG A 36 0.76 -6.57 0.03
C ARG A 36 0.40 -5.09 -0.01
N VAL A 37 0.28 -4.54 -1.20
CA VAL A 37 -0.19 -3.18 -1.43
C VAL A 37 -1.61 -3.24 -1.97
N SER A 38 -2.50 -2.48 -1.35
CA SER A 38 -3.91 -2.34 -1.73
C SER A 38 -4.14 -0.89 -2.15
N SER A 39 -4.64 -0.68 -3.36
CA SER A 39 -5.03 0.63 -3.86
C SER A 39 -6.55 0.64 -4.06
N THR A 40 -7.23 1.48 -3.29
CA THR A 40 -8.68 1.63 -3.33
C THR A 40 -9.03 3.00 -3.85
N VAL A 41 -9.80 3.06 -4.93
CA VAL A 41 -10.41 4.31 -5.41
C VAL A 41 -11.89 4.30 -5.07
N ALA A 42 -12.38 5.41 -4.53
CA ALA A 42 -13.80 5.67 -4.34
C ALA A 42 -14.21 6.89 -5.17
N THR A 43 -15.32 6.75 -5.87
CA THR A 43 -15.93 7.82 -6.66
C THR A 43 -16.85 8.69 -5.79
N PRO A 44 -17.21 9.91 -6.24
CA PRO A 44 -18.18 10.75 -5.52
C PRO A 44 -19.55 10.08 -5.31
N GLN A 45 -19.92 9.14 -6.19
CA GLN A 45 -21.17 8.38 -6.11
C GLN A 45 -21.02 7.07 -5.29
N HIS A 46 -19.93 6.94 -4.52
CA HIS A 46 -19.64 5.80 -3.66
C HIS A 46 -19.42 4.46 -4.38
N TYR A 47 -19.20 4.46 -5.70
CA TYR A 47 -18.60 3.29 -6.36
C TYR A 47 -17.15 3.14 -5.94
N GLN A 48 -16.74 1.90 -5.67
CA GLN A 48 -15.40 1.59 -5.20
C GLN A 48 -14.76 0.52 -6.08
N ALA A 49 -13.48 0.72 -6.41
CA ALA A 49 -12.63 -0.29 -7.01
C ALA A 49 -11.40 -0.49 -6.13
N CYS A 50 -11.02 -1.73 -5.88
CA CYS A 50 -9.82 -2.07 -5.13
C CYS A 50 -8.91 -2.96 -5.98
N LEU A 51 -7.63 -2.59 -6.07
CA LEU A 51 -6.58 -3.36 -6.69
C LEU A 51 -5.60 -3.84 -5.63
N TYR A 52 -5.18 -5.10 -5.75
CA TYR A 52 -4.20 -5.70 -4.87
C TYR A 52 -2.97 -6.08 -5.66
N ARG A 53 -1.78 -5.78 -5.13
CA ARG A 53 -0.52 -6.23 -5.70
C ARG A 53 0.41 -6.73 -4.61
N TRP A 54 1.04 -7.86 -4.89
CA TRP A 54 2.05 -8.46 -4.02
C TRP A 54 3.44 -8.08 -4.49
N PHE A 55 4.28 -7.68 -3.54
CA PHE A 55 5.69 -7.41 -3.73
C PHE A 55 6.45 -8.32 -2.76
N CYS A 56 7.14 -9.32 -3.30
CA CYS A 56 8.01 -10.18 -2.50
C CYS A 56 9.46 -9.87 -2.84
N PHE A 57 10.24 -9.61 -1.81
CA PHE A 57 11.66 -9.32 -1.87
C PHE A 57 12.43 -10.64 -1.71
N THR A 58 13.24 -11.00 -2.71
CA THR A 58 14.36 -11.92 -2.53
C THR A 58 15.58 -11.10 -2.12
N ASP A 59 16.62 -11.73 -1.54
CA ASP A 59 17.85 -11.04 -1.09
C ASP A 59 18.49 -10.14 -2.17
N THR A 60 18.17 -10.37 -3.45
CA THR A 60 18.63 -9.61 -4.61
C THR A 60 17.87 -8.30 -4.90
N ASN A 61 16.72 -8.07 -4.25
CA ASN A 61 15.83 -6.94 -4.57
C ASN A 61 15.64 -5.96 -3.39
N ARG A 62 16.54 -5.98 -2.40
CA ARG A 62 16.69 -4.93 -1.39
C ARG A 62 17.28 -3.65 -2.01
N LEU A 63 16.60 -3.06 -2.99
CA LEU A 63 16.84 -1.65 -3.31
C LEU A 63 16.20 -0.84 -2.18
N ILE A 64 17.04 -0.59 -1.19
CA ILE A 64 16.89 0.33 -0.07
C ILE A 64 16.18 1.58 -0.56
N VAL A 65 14.96 1.81 -0.07
CA VAL A 65 14.39 3.15 -0.04
C VAL A 65 15.24 3.90 1.01
N PRO A 66 15.99 4.95 0.64
CA PRO A 66 16.62 5.76 1.67
C PRO A 66 15.51 6.45 2.45
N GLU A 67 15.47 6.25 3.77
CA GLU A 67 14.73 7.17 4.65
C GLU A 67 15.25 8.58 4.37
N GLY A 68 14.31 9.47 4.02
CA GLY A 68 14.59 10.87 3.74
C GLY A 68 15.20 11.57 4.97
N ASN A 69 16.16 12.44 4.68
CA ASN A 69 16.84 13.33 5.61
C ASN A 69 15.98 14.55 5.98
#